data_AF-A0A7Y1T231-F1
#
_entry.id   AF-A0A7Y1T231-F1
#
_cell.length_a   1.000
_cell.length_b   1.000
_cell.length_c   1.000
_cell.angle_alpha   90.00
_cell.angle_beta   90.00
_cell.angle_gamma   90.00
#
_symmetry.space_group_name_H-M   'P 1'
#
loop_
_entity.id
_entity.type
_entity.pdbx_description
1 polymer ?
#
loop_
_entity_poly.entity_id
_entity_poly.type
_entity_poly.pdbx_seq_one_letter_code
_entity_poly.pdbx_strand_id
1 'polypeptide(L)'
;GTVQESIHKFFNDTIEVTGFYVGLKEIYNITARTKRYGLLFSILPYKGYTDHILLANGQLYEQFLAASHGSALGYDENAPNFTREFHEPSEKWLYENYIKKHQEYTFKVHKTLLAQLKNVCYEDFMVQDQITNLALKIGLLQSARKLEYLEALSKGFYQNIGDNQVGISYSPPKIKNLKKTMINFLINPEYYFRYLVKLKPAIRKKSPLLAFLTPMYLIYLYFKINKYLRCRWLGKILLLKYNVLK
;
A
#
# COMPACT_ATOMS: atom_id res chain seq x y z
N GLY A 1 -6.48 -14.98 11.93
CA GLY A 1 -5.03 -15.27 11.82
C GLY A 1 -4.64 -15.06 10.37
N THR A 2 -3.42 -14.62 10.11
CA THR A 2 -2.91 -14.55 8.73
C THR A 2 -2.57 -15.96 8.24
N VAL A 3 -2.30 -16.13 6.93
CA VAL A 3 -1.82 -17.39 6.34
C VAL A 3 -0.63 -17.97 7.12
N GLN A 4 0.26 -17.12 7.62
CA GLN A 4 1.41 -17.53 8.41
C GLN A 4 1.01 -18.23 9.72
N GLU A 5 0.06 -17.69 10.49
CA GLU A 5 -0.41 -18.39 11.70
C GLU A 5 -1.13 -19.69 11.35
N SER A 6 -1.88 -19.71 10.24
CA SER A 6 -2.56 -20.94 9.81
C SER A 6 -1.55 -22.04 9.47
N ILE A 7 -0.45 -21.71 8.78
CA ILE A 7 0.65 -22.65 8.49
C ILE A 7 1.32 -23.11 9.79
N HIS A 8 1.69 -22.18 10.69
CA HIS A 8 2.33 -22.54 11.95
C HIS A 8 1.47 -23.50 12.79
N LYS A 9 0.16 -23.22 12.88
CA LYS A 9 -0.81 -24.06 13.59
C LYS A 9 -1.06 -25.40 12.91
N PHE A 10 -1.07 -25.44 11.57
CA PHE A 10 -1.23 -26.70 10.81
C PHE A 10 -0.15 -27.71 11.19
N PHE A 11 1.07 -27.24 11.47
CA PHE A 11 2.17 -28.06 11.96
C PHE A 11 2.28 -28.09 13.50
N ASN A 12 1.18 -27.85 14.22
CA ASN A 12 1.12 -27.88 15.69
C ASN A 12 2.18 -27.01 16.37
N ASP A 13 2.48 -25.83 15.81
CA ASP A 13 3.44 -24.85 16.33
C ASP A 13 4.90 -25.37 16.46
N THR A 14 5.22 -26.49 15.79
CA THR A 14 6.52 -27.15 15.86
C THR A 14 7.56 -26.54 14.90
N ILE A 15 7.11 -26.03 13.75
CA ILE A 15 8.00 -25.43 12.75
C ILE A 15 8.02 -23.91 12.86
N GLU A 16 9.17 -23.29 12.61
CA GLU A 16 9.26 -21.84 12.50
C GLU A 16 8.74 -21.37 11.14
N VAL A 17 7.93 -20.31 11.13
CA VAL A 17 7.38 -19.74 9.90
C VAL A 17 7.73 -18.26 9.85
N THR A 18 8.59 -17.87 8.91
CA THR A 18 8.95 -16.47 8.67
C THR A 18 8.14 -15.90 7.51
N GLY A 19 7.41 -14.82 7.78
CA GLY A 19 6.58 -14.14 6.77
C GLY A 19 7.27 -12.91 6.18
N PHE A 20 7.36 -12.86 4.85
CA PHE A 20 7.80 -11.67 4.11
C PHE A 20 6.60 -11.07 3.38
N TYR A 21 6.17 -9.90 3.83
CA TYR A 21 5.00 -9.19 3.33
C TYR A 21 5.43 -7.94 2.58
N VAL A 22 4.67 -7.49 1.58
CA VAL A 22 4.98 -6.23 0.89
C VAL A 22 4.93 -5.03 1.84
N GLY A 23 4.03 -5.05 2.82
CA GLY A 23 4.10 -4.17 3.97
C GLY A 23 3.25 -4.67 5.13
N LEU A 24 3.71 -4.42 6.35
CA LEU A 24 2.96 -4.78 7.56
C LEU A 24 1.99 -3.65 7.91
N LYS A 25 0.68 -3.94 7.88
CA LYS A 25 -0.39 -2.93 8.02
C LYS A 25 -1.00 -2.85 9.43
N GLU A 26 -0.73 -3.84 10.27
CA GLU A 26 -1.25 -3.97 11.63
C GLU A 26 -0.13 -4.26 12.62
N ILE A 27 -0.39 -3.94 13.90
CA ILE A 27 0.55 -4.23 14.98
C ILE A 27 0.26 -5.64 15.45
N TYR A 28 1.16 -6.57 15.13
CA TYR A 28 1.04 -7.98 15.48
C TYR A 28 1.85 -8.31 16.73
N ASN A 29 1.41 -9.34 17.45
CA ASN A 29 2.23 -9.99 18.46
C ASN A 29 3.24 -10.91 17.76
N ILE A 30 4.46 -10.42 17.54
CA ILE A 30 5.53 -11.21 16.90
C ILE A 30 6.17 -12.12 17.95
N THR A 31 6.23 -13.41 17.66
CA THR A 31 6.99 -14.38 18.45
C THR A 31 8.28 -14.74 17.73
N ALA A 32 9.24 -15.32 18.46
CA ALA A 32 10.51 -15.78 17.88
C ALA A 32 10.32 -16.81 16.75
N ARG A 33 9.25 -17.62 16.81
CA ARG A 33 8.92 -18.67 15.81
C ARG A 33 8.05 -18.18 14.66
N THR A 34 7.48 -16.97 14.78
CA THR A 34 6.59 -16.38 13.78
C THR A 34 7.04 -14.98 13.38
N LYS A 35 8.32 -14.86 13.01
CA LYS A 35 8.92 -13.59 12.57
C LYS A 35 8.20 -13.02 11.34
N ARG A 36 8.13 -11.69 11.27
CA ARG A 36 7.44 -10.95 10.20
C ARG A 36 8.26 -9.77 9.74
N TYR A 37 8.33 -9.60 8.43
CA TYR A 37 9.02 -8.47 7.81
C TYR A 37 8.15 -7.82 6.75
N GLY A 38 8.09 -6.50 6.77
CA GLY A 38 7.50 -5.69 5.71
C GLY A 38 8.60 -5.22 4.77
N LEU A 39 8.56 -5.65 3.51
CA LEU A 39 9.62 -5.40 2.53
C LEU A 39 9.69 -3.93 2.07
N LEU A 40 8.54 -3.28 1.89
CA LEU A 40 8.49 -1.85 1.54
C LEU A 40 8.31 -0.95 2.76
N PHE A 41 7.55 -1.42 3.76
CA PHE A 41 7.31 -0.69 5.00
C PHE A 41 6.81 -1.60 6.13
N SER A 42 7.03 -1.17 7.36
CA SER A 42 6.53 -1.82 8.56
C SER A 42 6.04 -0.76 9.53
N ILE A 43 4.82 -0.91 10.02
CA ILE A 43 4.28 -0.01 11.07
C ILE A 43 4.67 -0.43 12.49
N LEU A 44 5.58 -1.39 12.62
CA LEU A 44 6.02 -1.89 13.90
C LEU A 44 7.21 -1.07 14.40
N PRO A 45 7.29 -0.78 15.71
CA PRO A 45 6.29 -1.10 16.73
C PRO A 45 5.11 -0.10 16.76
N TYR A 46 5.19 1.03 16.06
CA TYR A 46 4.14 2.05 15.98
C TYR A 46 4.10 2.75 14.62
N LYS A 47 2.97 3.39 14.31
CA LYS A 47 2.76 4.16 13.07
C LYS A 47 3.39 5.55 13.16
N GLY A 48 4.30 5.86 12.25
CA GLY A 48 4.86 7.18 12.00
C GLY A 48 4.20 7.93 10.84
N TYR A 49 4.77 9.09 10.51
CA TYR A 49 4.28 9.96 9.43
C TYR A 49 4.24 9.25 8.07
N THR A 50 5.34 8.59 7.72
CA THR A 50 5.49 7.86 6.46
C THR A 50 4.50 6.71 6.34
N ASP A 51 4.21 6.01 7.44
CA ASP A 51 3.37 4.82 7.41
C ASP A 51 1.96 5.13 6.91
N HIS A 52 1.37 6.25 7.32
CA HIS A 52 0.04 6.65 6.82
C HIS A 52 0.03 6.90 5.32
N ILE A 53 1.15 7.38 4.77
CA ILE A 53 1.31 7.59 3.32
C ILE A 53 1.44 6.26 2.59
N LEU A 54 2.30 5.36 3.08
CA LEU A 54 2.55 4.06 2.45
C LEU A 54 1.33 3.13 2.54
N LEU A 55 0.65 3.12 3.69
CA LEU A 55 -0.59 2.37 3.91
C LEU A 55 -1.69 2.75 2.90
N ALA A 56 -1.79 4.02 2.52
CA ALA A 56 -2.82 4.49 1.60
C ALA A 56 -2.69 3.88 0.20
N ASN A 57 -1.49 3.44 -0.20
CA ASN A 57 -1.24 2.76 -1.47
C ASN A 57 -1.37 1.23 -1.36
N GLY A 58 -1.74 0.70 -0.19
CA GLY A 58 -1.79 -0.74 0.07
C GLY A 58 -2.64 -1.52 -0.92
N GLN A 59 -3.77 -0.95 -1.36
CA GLN A 59 -4.66 -1.56 -2.34
C GLN A 59 -4.03 -1.63 -3.73
N LEU A 60 -3.27 -0.59 -4.12
CA LEU A 60 -2.54 -0.58 -5.39
C LEU A 60 -1.45 -1.66 -5.38
N TYR A 61 -0.76 -1.85 -4.26
CA TYR A 61 0.21 -2.92 -4.10
C TYR A 61 -0.45 -4.30 -4.24
N GLU A 62 -1.60 -4.51 -3.59
CA GLU A 62 -2.36 -5.76 -3.71
C GLU A 62 -2.80 -6.05 -5.15
N GLN A 63 -3.30 -5.05 -5.87
CA GLN A 63 -3.69 -5.18 -7.27
C GLN A 63 -2.54 -5.64 -8.17
N PHE A 64 -1.32 -5.15 -7.93
CA PHE A 64 -0.14 -5.57 -8.70
C PHE A 64 0.42 -6.94 -8.30
N LEU A 65 0.08 -7.42 -7.11
CA LEU A 65 0.48 -8.74 -6.60
C LEU A 65 -0.57 -9.82 -6.88
N ALA A 66 -1.67 -9.47 -7.58
CA ALA A 66 -2.65 -10.44 -8.03
C ALA A 66 -1.95 -11.57 -8.80
N ALA A 67 -2.29 -12.81 -8.45
CA ALA A 67 -1.65 -13.99 -9.00
C ALA A 67 -2.27 -14.40 -10.34
N SER A 68 -1.57 -15.25 -11.08
CA SER A 68 -2.11 -15.88 -12.30
C SER A 68 -3.18 -16.94 -12.02
N HIS A 69 -3.26 -17.39 -10.77
CA HIS A 69 -4.15 -18.45 -10.34
C HIS A 69 -5.36 -17.87 -9.62
N GLY A 70 -6.45 -18.62 -9.64
CA GLY A 70 -7.64 -18.32 -8.87
C GLY A 70 -7.39 -18.36 -7.37
N SER A 71 -8.38 -17.90 -6.63
CA SER A 71 -8.39 -17.86 -5.17
C SER A 71 -8.39 -19.27 -4.61
N ALA A 72 -7.44 -19.58 -3.73
CA ALA A 72 -7.48 -20.80 -2.96
C ALA A 72 -8.65 -20.72 -1.95
N LEU A 73 -9.72 -21.47 -2.19
CA LEU A 73 -10.86 -21.59 -1.28
C LEU A 73 -10.54 -22.44 -0.06
N GLY A 74 -9.57 -23.35 -0.20
CA GLY A 74 -9.11 -24.22 0.89
C GLY A 74 -8.11 -25.26 0.41
N TYR A 75 -7.58 -26.02 1.36
CA TYR A 75 -6.67 -27.14 1.11
C TYR A 75 -7.43 -28.46 1.28
N ASP A 76 -7.18 -29.41 0.39
CA ASP A 76 -7.82 -30.73 0.38
C ASP A 76 -6.82 -31.77 -0.12
N GLU A 77 -6.57 -32.80 0.68
CA GLU A 77 -5.63 -33.88 0.36
C GLU A 77 -6.01 -34.65 -0.92
N ASN A 78 -7.28 -34.61 -1.31
CA ASN A 78 -7.79 -35.27 -2.50
C ASN A 78 -7.79 -34.38 -3.75
N ALA A 79 -7.44 -33.10 -3.63
CA ALA A 79 -7.35 -32.20 -4.77
C ALA A 79 -6.02 -32.40 -5.54
N PRO A 80 -5.98 -32.25 -6.88
CA PRO A 80 -4.79 -32.53 -7.70
C PRO A 80 -3.52 -31.79 -7.25
N ASN A 81 -3.68 -30.58 -6.70
CA ASN A 81 -2.59 -29.73 -6.22
C ASN A 81 -2.75 -29.39 -4.73
N PHE A 82 -3.42 -30.25 -3.96
CA PHE A 82 -3.76 -30.03 -2.56
C PHE A 82 -4.59 -28.76 -2.28
N THR A 83 -5.11 -28.11 -3.32
CA THR A 83 -5.76 -26.80 -3.26
C THR A 83 -7.05 -26.82 -4.08
N ARG A 84 -8.16 -26.36 -3.48
CA ARG A 84 -9.42 -26.09 -4.19
C ARG A 84 -9.40 -24.63 -4.65
N GLU A 85 -9.28 -24.41 -5.95
CA GLU A 85 -9.16 -23.06 -6.53
C GLU A 85 -10.48 -22.58 -7.14
N PHE A 86 -10.77 -21.29 -6.99
CA PHE A 86 -11.85 -20.59 -7.69
C PHE A 86 -11.28 -19.53 -8.62
N HIS A 87 -11.61 -19.59 -9.91
CA HIS A 87 -11.09 -18.68 -10.92
C HIS A 87 -12.18 -17.72 -11.38
N GLU A 88 -12.08 -16.46 -10.99
CA GLU A 88 -12.95 -15.39 -11.48
C GLU A 88 -12.48 -14.93 -12.87
N PRO A 89 -13.32 -14.99 -13.94
CA PRO A 89 -12.90 -14.64 -15.30
C PRO A 89 -12.34 -13.22 -15.44
N SER A 90 -12.90 -12.27 -14.68
CA SER A 90 -12.43 -10.88 -14.69
C SER A 90 -11.03 -10.71 -14.10
N GLU A 91 -10.68 -11.48 -13.06
CA GLU A 91 -9.35 -11.52 -12.45
C GLU A 91 -8.32 -12.11 -13.41
N LYS A 92 -8.66 -13.22 -14.07
CA LYS A 92 -7.80 -13.84 -15.09
C LYS A 92 -7.51 -12.90 -16.26
N TRP A 93 -8.54 -12.25 -16.79
CA TRP A 93 -8.38 -11.26 -17.87
C TRP A 93 -7.50 -10.09 -17.43
N LEU A 94 -7.69 -9.57 -16.22
CA LEU A 94 -6.87 -8.50 -15.66
C LEU A 94 -5.40 -8.93 -15.57
N TYR A 95 -5.15 -10.16 -15.11
CA TYR A 95 -3.81 -10.69 -14.97
C TYR A 95 -3.08 -10.81 -16.32
N GLU A 96 -3.72 -11.45 -17.30
CA GLU A 96 -3.13 -11.73 -18.61
C GLU A 96 -2.86 -10.45 -19.41
N ASN A 97 -3.73 -9.45 -19.31
CA ASN A 97 -3.63 -8.23 -20.10
C ASN A 97 -2.73 -7.16 -19.46
N TYR A 98 -2.68 -7.08 -18.13
CA TYR A 98 -2.03 -5.99 -17.41
C TYR A 98 -1.02 -6.44 -16.36
N ILE A 99 -1.42 -7.32 -15.41
CA ILE A 99 -0.59 -7.60 -14.23
C ILE A 99 0.68 -8.37 -14.60
N LYS A 100 0.59 -9.40 -15.45
CA LYS A 100 1.76 -10.21 -15.84
C LYS A 100 2.90 -9.35 -16.39
N LYS A 101 2.59 -8.49 -17.37
CA LYS A 101 3.57 -7.56 -17.97
C LYS A 101 4.14 -6.59 -16.93
N HIS A 102 3.31 -6.15 -15.99
CA HIS A 102 3.75 -5.26 -14.91
C HIS A 102 4.70 -5.97 -13.93
N GLN A 103 4.41 -7.22 -13.56
CA GLN A 103 5.25 -8.03 -12.68
C GLN A 103 6.59 -8.37 -13.33
N GLU A 104 6.60 -8.75 -14.61
CA GLU A 104 7.83 -8.99 -15.38
C GLU A 104 8.71 -7.72 -15.43
N TYR A 105 8.09 -6.57 -15.71
CA TYR A 105 8.80 -5.28 -15.69
C TYR A 105 9.32 -4.93 -14.30
N THR A 106 8.51 -5.13 -13.26
CA THR A 106 8.90 -4.88 -11.86
C THR A 106 10.09 -5.74 -11.47
N PHE A 107 10.09 -7.02 -11.82
CA PHE A 107 11.20 -7.93 -11.55
C PHE A 107 12.47 -7.51 -12.30
N LYS A 108 12.35 -7.07 -13.56
CA LYS A 108 13.48 -6.52 -14.32
C LYS A 108 14.07 -5.29 -13.63
N VAL A 109 13.23 -4.32 -13.25
CA VAL A 109 13.67 -3.10 -12.55
C VAL A 109 14.31 -3.44 -11.21
N HIS A 110 13.74 -4.38 -10.45
CA HIS A 110 14.28 -4.80 -9.17
C HIS A 110 15.69 -5.38 -9.31
N LYS A 111 15.93 -6.27 -10.29
CA LYS A 111 17.27 -6.80 -10.59
C LYS A 111 18.27 -5.70 -10.94
N THR A 112 17.85 -4.73 -11.75
CA THR A 112 18.69 -3.58 -12.10
C THR A 112 19.07 -2.76 -10.86
N LEU A 113 18.09 -2.47 -9.99
CA LEU A 113 18.35 -1.74 -8.75
C LEU A 113 19.31 -2.49 -7.83
N LEU A 114 19.14 -3.80 -7.65
CA LEU A 114 20.07 -4.62 -6.87
C LEU A 114 21.50 -4.55 -7.42
N ALA A 115 21.66 -4.68 -8.74
CA ALA A 115 22.98 -4.62 -9.37
C ALA A 115 23.64 -3.24 -9.22
N GLN A 116 22.86 -2.16 -9.27
CA GLN A 116 23.35 -0.78 -9.13
C GLN A 116 23.65 -0.40 -7.68
N LEU A 117 22.85 -0.89 -6.73
CA LEU A 117 22.94 -0.51 -5.33
C LEU A 117 23.79 -1.46 -4.48
N LYS A 118 24.24 -2.60 -5.02
CA LYS A 118 25.03 -3.61 -4.26
C LYS A 118 26.26 -3.06 -3.53
N ASN A 119 26.87 -2.00 -4.06
CA ASN A 119 28.07 -1.37 -3.51
C ASN A 119 27.78 -0.01 -2.86
N VAL A 120 26.51 0.36 -2.72
CA VAL A 120 26.09 1.63 -2.13
C VAL A 120 25.57 1.34 -0.72
N CYS A 121 26.23 1.90 0.28
CA CYS A 121 25.69 1.92 1.63
C CYS A 121 24.68 3.05 1.74
N TYR A 122 23.50 2.74 2.27
CA TYR A 122 22.44 3.71 2.55
C TYR A 122 21.82 3.39 3.89
N GLU A 123 21.31 4.42 4.56
CA GLU A 123 20.56 4.25 5.79
C GLU A 123 19.09 3.95 5.49
N ASP A 124 18.44 3.17 6.34
CA ASP A 124 17.04 2.76 6.17
C ASP A 124 16.10 3.97 6.03
N PHE A 125 16.37 5.05 6.77
CA PHE A 125 15.57 6.27 6.70
C PHE A 125 15.63 6.94 5.33
N MET A 126 16.78 6.86 4.64
CA MET A 126 16.94 7.44 3.32
C MET A 126 16.05 6.71 2.33
N VAL A 127 16.07 5.37 2.37
CA VAL A 127 15.20 4.52 1.54
C VAL A 127 13.74 4.80 1.85
N GLN A 128 13.38 4.86 3.13
CA GLN A 128 12.01 5.12 3.55
C GLN A 128 11.53 6.50 3.09
N ASP A 129 12.36 7.55 3.15
CA ASP A 129 12.03 8.87 2.60
C ASP A 129 11.83 8.83 1.07
N GLN A 130 12.68 8.12 0.34
CA GLN A 130 12.53 7.96 -1.12
C GLN A 130 11.23 7.22 -1.48
N ILE A 131 10.93 6.11 -0.80
CA ILE A 131 9.70 5.34 -1.03
C ILE A 131 8.47 6.20 -0.66
N THR A 132 8.53 6.98 0.42
CA THR A 132 7.46 7.93 0.80
C THR A 132 7.24 8.98 -0.29
N ASN A 133 8.32 9.57 -0.81
CA ASN A 133 8.25 10.57 -1.86
C ASN A 133 7.65 9.98 -3.14
N LEU A 134 8.01 8.76 -3.51
CA LEU A 134 7.41 8.03 -4.63
C LEU A 134 5.92 7.79 -4.38
N ALA A 135 5.54 7.33 -3.19
CA ALA A 135 4.15 7.10 -2.80
C ALA A 135 3.30 8.39 -2.89
N LEU A 136 3.82 9.53 -2.44
CA LEU A 136 3.18 10.84 -2.57
C LEU A 136 2.97 11.23 -4.05
N LYS A 137 3.99 11.04 -4.88
CA LYS A 137 3.90 11.34 -6.33
C LYS A 137 2.88 10.44 -7.01
N ILE A 138 2.88 9.14 -6.71
CA ILE A 138 1.93 8.17 -7.26
C ILE A 138 0.49 8.51 -6.84
N GLY A 139 0.29 8.93 -5.59
CA GLY A 139 -1.02 9.26 -5.06
C GLY A 139 -1.58 10.61 -5.53
N LEU A 140 -0.74 11.63 -5.69
CA LEU A 140 -1.20 13.01 -5.96
C LEU A 140 -0.99 13.43 -7.43
N LEU A 141 0.11 13.03 -8.06
CA LEU A 141 0.55 13.53 -9.36
C LEU A 141 0.21 12.55 -10.49
N GLN A 142 -1.04 12.11 -10.53
CA GLN A 142 -1.54 11.16 -11.52
C GLN A 142 -1.89 11.87 -12.83
N SER A 143 -1.41 11.34 -13.97
CA SER A 143 -1.82 11.79 -15.30
C SER A 143 -3.13 11.13 -15.73
N ALA A 144 -3.78 11.65 -16.78
CA ALA A 144 -5.01 11.05 -17.33
C ALA A 144 -4.83 9.56 -17.67
N ARG A 145 -3.73 9.22 -18.37
CA ARG A 145 -3.37 7.83 -18.69
C ARG A 145 -3.21 6.94 -17.46
N LYS A 146 -2.60 7.47 -16.38
CA LYS A 146 -2.48 6.71 -15.11
C LYS A 146 -3.85 6.49 -14.46
N LEU A 147 -4.73 7.49 -14.49
CA LEU A 147 -6.09 7.36 -13.95
C LEU A 147 -6.91 6.31 -14.70
N GLU A 148 -6.84 6.31 -16.03
CA GLU A 148 -7.49 5.30 -16.87
C GLU A 148 -6.97 3.90 -16.58
N TYR A 149 -5.64 3.77 -16.43
CA TYR A 149 -5.02 2.50 -16.03
C TYR A 149 -5.50 2.04 -14.65
N LEU A 150 -5.52 2.92 -13.64
CA LEU A 150 -6.01 2.60 -12.30
C LEU A 150 -7.50 2.21 -12.30
N GLU A 151 -8.30 2.82 -13.16
CA GLU A 151 -9.71 2.44 -13.33
C GLU A 151 -9.85 1.03 -13.93
N ALA A 152 -9.04 0.70 -14.95
CA ALA A 152 -9.00 -0.65 -15.52
C ALA A 152 -8.59 -1.70 -14.48
N LEU A 153 -7.53 -1.43 -13.70
CA LEU A 153 -7.12 -2.29 -12.59
C LEU A 153 -8.25 -2.47 -11.56
N SER A 154 -8.92 -1.37 -11.21
CA SER A 154 -9.97 -1.40 -10.18
C SER A 154 -11.23 -2.12 -10.63
N LYS A 155 -11.55 -2.17 -11.94
CA LYS A 155 -12.73 -2.87 -12.46
C LYS A 155 -12.55 -4.39 -12.50
N GLY A 156 -11.34 -4.86 -12.84
CA GLY A 156 -11.05 -6.29 -12.94
C GLY A 156 -10.55 -6.92 -11.63
N PHE A 157 -10.40 -6.13 -10.56
CA PHE A 157 -9.88 -6.63 -9.29
C PHE A 157 -10.98 -7.37 -8.52
N TYR A 158 -10.73 -8.64 -8.23
CA TYR A 158 -11.60 -9.47 -7.42
C TYR A 158 -11.15 -9.46 -5.94
N GLN A 159 -12.07 -9.19 -5.03
CA GLN A 159 -11.78 -9.11 -3.60
C GLN A 159 -12.05 -10.46 -2.92
N ASN A 160 -10.98 -11.24 -2.74
CA ASN A 160 -11.01 -12.57 -2.13
C ASN A 160 -11.20 -12.60 -0.60
N ILE A 161 -11.21 -11.44 0.05
CA ILE A 161 -11.34 -11.31 1.51
C ILE A 161 -12.47 -10.32 1.77
N GLY A 162 -13.61 -10.82 2.27
CA GLY A 162 -14.82 -10.03 2.53
C GLY A 162 -15.98 -10.47 1.64
N ASP A 163 -16.59 -9.51 0.93
CA ASP A 163 -17.87 -9.71 0.24
C ASP A 163 -17.77 -10.43 -1.13
N ASN A 164 -16.59 -10.94 -1.53
CA ASN A 164 -16.36 -11.63 -2.80
C ASN A 164 -16.89 -10.84 -4.03
N GLN A 165 -16.55 -9.55 -4.10
CA GLN A 165 -17.03 -8.65 -5.15
C GLN A 165 -15.96 -8.36 -6.20
N VAL A 166 -16.40 -8.22 -7.45
CA VAL A 166 -15.60 -7.69 -8.55
C VAL A 166 -15.71 -6.16 -8.51
N GLY A 167 -14.56 -5.50 -8.49
CA GLY A 167 -14.50 -4.06 -8.48
C GLY A 167 -14.32 -3.46 -7.09
N ILE A 168 -13.82 -2.23 -7.05
CA ILE A 168 -13.60 -1.50 -5.80
C ILE A 168 -14.53 -0.30 -5.76
N SER A 169 -15.57 -0.38 -4.93
CA SER A 169 -16.46 0.75 -4.65
C SER A 169 -15.88 1.58 -3.50
N TYR A 170 -15.64 2.87 -3.74
CA TYR A 170 -15.17 3.77 -2.71
C TYR A 170 -16.36 4.45 -2.04
N SER A 171 -16.54 4.17 -0.75
CA SER A 171 -17.42 5.01 0.06
C SER A 171 -16.72 6.35 0.36
N PRO A 172 -17.38 7.50 0.10
CA PRO A 172 -16.82 8.78 0.48
C PRO A 172 -16.67 8.87 2.00
N PRO A 173 -15.64 9.54 2.52
CA PRO A 173 -15.50 9.76 3.96
C PRO A 173 -16.71 10.51 4.51
N LYS A 174 -17.31 9.98 5.59
CA LYS A 174 -18.33 10.69 6.35
C LYS A 174 -17.68 11.82 7.16
N ILE A 175 -17.59 13.01 6.57
CA ILE A 175 -17.06 14.21 7.25
C ILE A 175 -18.16 14.78 8.15
N LYS A 176 -18.10 14.51 9.45
CA LYS A 176 -19.07 15.04 10.43
C LYS A 176 -18.92 16.54 10.70
N ASN A 177 -17.69 17.06 10.71
CA ASN A 177 -17.40 18.47 10.98
C ASN A 177 -16.26 18.97 10.09
N LEU A 178 -16.59 19.84 9.14
CA LEU A 178 -15.64 20.34 8.14
C LEU A 178 -14.53 21.20 8.77
N LYS A 179 -14.87 22.12 9.69
CA LYS A 179 -13.89 23.00 10.34
C LYS A 179 -12.82 22.20 11.10
N LYS A 180 -13.27 21.26 11.94
CA LYS A 180 -12.37 20.37 12.70
C LYS A 180 -11.51 19.52 11.76
N THR A 181 -12.09 19.04 10.67
CA THR A 181 -11.38 18.22 9.68
C THR A 181 -10.30 19.02 8.96
N MET A 182 -10.57 20.28 8.60
CA MET A 182 -9.59 21.17 7.98
C MET A 182 -8.43 21.48 8.93
N ILE A 183 -8.72 21.80 10.20
CA ILE A 183 -7.68 22.03 11.22
C ILE A 183 -6.80 20.79 11.37
N ASN A 184 -7.42 19.61 11.53
CA ASN A 184 -6.70 18.36 11.66
C ASN A 184 -5.85 18.03 10.42
N PHE A 185 -6.34 18.34 9.22
CA PHE A 185 -5.57 18.20 7.99
C PHE A 185 -4.35 19.12 7.99
N LEU A 186 -4.50 20.37 8.41
CA LEU A 186 -3.39 21.33 8.47
C LEU A 186 -2.29 20.92 9.47
N ILE A 187 -2.66 20.19 10.53
CA ILE A 187 -1.72 19.72 11.55
C ILE A 187 -1.11 18.38 11.15
N ASN A 188 -1.94 17.38 10.82
CA ASN A 188 -1.54 16.00 10.53
C ASN A 188 -2.09 15.53 9.16
N PRO A 189 -1.53 16.04 8.05
CA PRO A 189 -2.04 15.73 6.72
C PRO A 189 -1.90 14.27 6.30
N GLU A 190 -0.95 13.55 6.89
CA GLU A 190 -0.67 12.13 6.61
C GLU A 190 -1.88 11.23 6.82
N TYR A 191 -2.70 11.47 7.85
CA TYR A 191 -3.94 10.71 8.11
C TYR A 191 -5.00 10.89 7.01
N TYR A 192 -4.92 12.00 6.28
CA TYR A 192 -5.87 12.34 5.23
C TYR A 192 -5.39 11.92 3.84
N PHE A 193 -4.14 11.49 3.69
CA PHE A 193 -3.57 11.08 2.41
C PHE A 193 -4.42 10.00 1.71
N ARG A 194 -4.96 9.04 2.47
CA ARG A 194 -5.89 8.00 1.99
C ARG A 194 -7.16 8.52 1.29
N TYR A 195 -7.55 9.76 1.57
CA TYR A 195 -8.67 10.43 0.90
C TYR A 195 -8.19 11.22 -0.32
N LEU A 196 -7.03 11.86 -0.22
CA LEU A 196 -6.44 12.65 -1.30
C LEU A 196 -6.11 11.80 -2.53
N VAL A 197 -5.62 10.57 -2.33
CA VAL A 197 -5.36 9.62 -3.43
C VAL A 197 -6.62 9.27 -4.23
N LYS A 198 -7.81 9.43 -3.62
CA LYS A 198 -9.11 9.15 -4.25
C LYS A 198 -9.75 10.39 -4.86
N LEU A 199 -9.26 11.59 -4.50
CA LEU A 199 -9.86 12.86 -4.90
C LEU A 199 -9.80 13.05 -6.42
N LYS A 200 -8.60 12.97 -7.01
CA LYS A 200 -8.42 13.18 -8.45
C LYS A 200 -9.18 12.15 -9.31
N PRO A 201 -9.14 10.83 -9.01
CA PRO A 201 -10.00 9.85 -9.66
C PRO A 201 -11.50 10.18 -9.57
N ALA A 202 -11.99 10.58 -8.38
CA ALA A 202 -13.39 10.90 -8.19
C ALA A 202 -13.82 12.16 -8.97
N ILE A 203 -12.98 13.20 -9.02
CA ILE A 203 -13.23 14.40 -9.82
C ILE A 203 -13.22 14.05 -11.31
N ARG A 204 -12.27 13.22 -11.77
CA ARG A 204 -12.13 12.82 -13.19
C ARG A 204 -13.38 12.10 -13.72
N LYS A 205 -14.06 11.33 -12.89
CA LYS A 205 -15.35 10.69 -13.22
C LYS A 205 -16.48 11.70 -13.44
N LYS A 206 -16.43 12.86 -12.77
CA LYS A 206 -17.42 13.94 -12.93
C LYS A 206 -17.05 14.91 -14.06
N SER A 207 -15.80 15.34 -14.11
CA SER A 207 -15.29 16.28 -15.11
C SER A 207 -13.77 16.11 -15.31
N PRO A 208 -13.32 15.77 -16.53
CA PRO A 208 -11.90 15.73 -16.86
C PRO A 208 -11.19 17.08 -16.65
N LEU A 209 -11.86 18.18 -16.99
CA LEU A 209 -11.32 19.52 -16.87
C LEU A 209 -11.07 19.89 -15.41
N LEU A 210 -12.04 19.63 -14.52
CA LEU A 210 -11.87 19.90 -13.08
C LEU A 210 -10.74 19.05 -12.49
N ALA A 211 -10.59 17.80 -12.92
CA ALA A 211 -9.51 16.94 -12.44
C ALA A 211 -8.13 17.44 -12.88
N PHE A 212 -8.04 18.03 -14.07
CA PHE A 212 -6.81 18.65 -14.56
C PHE A 212 -6.45 19.91 -13.77
N LEU A 213 -7.43 20.77 -13.49
CA LEU A 213 -7.26 22.03 -12.74
C LEU A 213 -7.07 21.83 -11.23
N THR A 214 -7.33 20.62 -10.71
CA THR A 214 -7.16 20.33 -9.27
C THR A 214 -5.68 20.50 -8.88
N PRO A 215 -5.34 21.37 -7.91
CA PRO A 215 -3.97 21.77 -7.61
C PRO A 215 -3.23 20.73 -6.76
N MET A 216 -3.19 19.47 -7.20
CA MET A 216 -2.57 18.35 -6.48
C MET A 216 -1.07 18.56 -6.22
N TYR A 217 -0.40 19.37 -7.06
CA TYR A 217 0.99 19.74 -6.84
C TYR A 217 1.19 20.63 -5.62
N LEU A 218 0.26 21.55 -5.33
CA LEU A 218 0.31 22.37 -4.11
C LEU A 218 0.14 21.51 -2.85
N ILE A 219 -0.75 20.52 -2.91
CA ILE A 219 -0.92 19.52 -1.85
C ILE A 219 0.39 18.74 -1.66
N TYR A 220 1.00 18.29 -2.76
CA TYR A 220 2.30 17.60 -2.71
C TYR A 220 3.39 18.43 -2.03
N LEU A 221 3.53 19.71 -2.40
CA LEU A 221 4.48 20.63 -1.77
C LEU A 221 4.18 20.83 -0.29
N TYR A 222 2.90 20.98 0.06
CA TYR A 222 2.48 21.12 1.44
C TYR A 222 2.87 19.90 2.30
N PHE A 223 2.72 18.66 1.80
CA PHE A 223 3.20 17.47 2.52
C PHE A 223 4.72 17.54 2.78
N LYS A 224 5.52 17.95 1.79
CA LYS A 224 6.98 18.08 1.97
C LYS A 224 7.33 19.14 3.00
N ILE A 225 6.68 20.31 2.94
CA ILE A 225 6.91 21.42 3.87
C ILE A 225 6.46 21.01 5.28
N ASN A 226 5.29 20.38 5.43
CA ASN A 226 4.78 19.92 6.72
C ASN A 226 5.72 18.89 7.35
N LYS A 227 6.16 17.86 6.59
CA LYS A 227 7.13 16.87 7.08
C LYS A 227 8.43 17.56 7.52
N TYR A 228 8.98 18.45 6.68
CA TYR A 228 10.21 19.18 6.97
C TYR A 228 10.11 20.01 8.24
N LEU A 229 9.05 20.82 8.38
CA LEU A 229 8.81 21.65 9.56
C LEU A 229 8.65 20.79 10.82
N ARG A 230 7.90 19.69 10.75
CA ARG A 230 7.72 18.77 11.89
C ARG A 230 9.04 18.12 12.29
N CYS A 231 9.82 17.59 11.36
CA CYS A 231 11.13 17.01 11.67
C CYS A 231 12.11 18.06 12.24
N ARG A 232 12.14 19.28 11.69
CA ARG A 232 13.08 20.33 12.10
C ARG A 232 12.71 21.04 13.41
N TRP A 233 11.42 21.24 13.67
CA TRP A 233 10.93 22.02 14.83
C TRP A 233 10.41 21.12 15.96
N LEU A 234 9.57 20.12 15.64
CA LEU A 234 9.06 19.20 16.67
C LEU A 234 10.12 18.19 17.10
N GLY A 235 11.08 17.82 16.24
CA GLY A 235 12.23 16.99 16.66
C GLY A 235 13.10 17.62 17.75
N LYS A 236 12.99 18.95 17.96
CA LYS A 236 13.70 19.69 19.02
C LYS A 236 12.87 19.94 20.29
N ILE A 237 11.54 20.01 20.16
CA ILE A 237 10.62 20.38 21.26
C ILE A 237 9.89 19.15 21.81
N LEU A 238 9.59 18.17 20.96
CA LEU A 238 9.03 16.88 21.33
C LEU A 238 10.15 15.84 21.37
N LEU A 239 10.85 15.78 22.49
CA LEU A 239 11.33 14.52 23.06
C LEU A 239 10.12 13.66 23.49
N LEU A 240 9.11 13.48 22.62
CA LEU A 240 7.97 12.64 22.93
C LEU A 240 8.32 11.18 22.62
N LYS A 241 9.01 10.62 23.61
CA LYS A 241 9.07 9.21 23.99
C LYS A 241 9.74 8.21 23.06
N TYR A 242 9.80 8.39 21.74
CA TYR A 242 10.51 7.45 20.85
C TYR A 242 11.09 8.14 19.60
N ASN A 243 12.42 8.31 19.59
CA ASN A 243 13.21 8.81 18.46
C ASN A 243 13.22 7.81 17.28
N VAL A 244 12.19 7.83 16.43
CA VAL A 244 12.27 7.25 15.07
C VAL A 244 11.71 8.25 14.06
N LEU A 245 12.23 9.47 14.14
CA LEU A 245 12.25 10.44 13.03
C LEU A 245 13.68 10.64 12.51
N LYS A 246 14.61 9.76 12.90
CA LYS A 246 15.89 9.59 12.22
C LYS A 246 15.70 8.56 11.14
#